data_AF-W4H168-F1
#
_entry.id   AF-W4H168-F1
#
_cell.length_a   1.000
_cell.length_b   1.000
_cell.length_c   1.000
_cell.angle_alpha   90.00
_cell.angle_beta   90.00
_cell.angle_gamma   90.00
#
_symmetry.space_group_name_H-M   'P 1'
#
loop_
_entity.id
_entity.type
_entity.pdbx_description
1 polymer ?
#
loop_
_entity_poly.entity_id
_entity_poly.type
_entity_poly.pdbx_seq_one_letter_code
_entity_poly.pdbx_strand_id
1 'polypeptide(L)'
;MLLLWPLSRILSSPRNAKSPKAVDGDDALTARLALERTALQMSTSRLNWELKFDTVNPPANSFWRRRRSDSSSSHPPFGHSLACIKLHVEVALHERAITVLSTVPATVPWHHHLRRDVLYRTLAIQAKWLAAILAHAKSELGSSAAFRRRSADDYVTSPPQLIRAWSFHDDMVPTFCSHRETVSRWHTVLQLSPQQVLPPTDQMPSSHYLSFELFLLETCFDKSDIGQRLRHIAATAYASPQPPSMPPLHPLVDQIANHLIHEHGLVPSCRRPTLNALVRQMVHIRLASAYYRIYAPTLASAARRYDLLKPRMHQLAVQDLAEVHVQQELALPQTRAALEAMPTFIPDTITGSYMSAIGTLHAEVGAALQVPPSSLSADVILPCLVLLFGQANLPHLALQVHVMEMYLMTHGEGEVAYYVALAQAALGAT
;
A
#
# COMPACT_ATOMS: atom_id res chain seq x y z
N MET A 1 18.12 7.67 8.79
CA MET A 1 16.66 7.52 9.03
C MET A 1 15.96 8.78 9.52
N LEU A 2 16.65 9.90 9.78
CA LEU A 2 16.06 11.09 10.43
C LEU A 2 15.15 11.98 9.54
N LEU A 3 15.05 11.76 8.22
CA LEU A 3 14.36 12.68 7.29
C LEU A 3 13.02 12.18 6.72
N LEU A 4 12.65 10.91 6.94
CA LEU A 4 11.34 10.36 6.53
C LEU A 4 10.26 10.60 7.57
N TRP A 5 10.67 10.67 8.84
CA TRP A 5 9.81 10.87 9.99
C TRP A 5 9.03 12.20 10.00
N PRO A 6 9.51 13.32 9.41
CA PRO A 6 8.71 14.53 9.23
C PRO A 6 7.61 14.39 8.18
N LEU A 7 7.85 13.63 7.09
CA LEU A 7 6.94 13.50 5.95
C LEU A 7 5.72 12.63 6.29
N SER A 8 5.92 11.54 7.02
CA SER A 8 4.80 10.69 7.49
C SER A 8 3.91 11.42 8.50
N ARG A 9 4.45 12.35 9.30
CA ARG A 9 3.67 13.20 10.21
C ARG A 9 2.75 14.17 9.49
N ILE A 10 3.12 14.59 8.28
CA ILE A 10 2.25 15.42 7.43
C ILE A 10 0.94 14.68 7.15
N LEU A 11 0.97 13.35 6.98
CA LEU A 11 -0.22 12.56 6.69
C LEU A 11 -1.11 12.26 7.92
N SER A 12 -0.58 12.33 9.14
CA SER A 12 -1.22 11.76 10.34
C SER A 12 -1.90 12.77 11.29
N SER A 13 -2.16 14.02 10.90
CA SER A 13 -2.85 14.98 11.78
C SER A 13 -3.76 15.99 11.06
N PRO A 14 -5.09 15.80 11.11
CA PRO A 14 -6.05 16.85 10.79
C PRO A 14 -6.43 17.74 11.98
N ARG A 15 -6.15 17.36 13.25
CA ARG A 15 -6.68 18.07 14.44
C ARG A 15 -5.70 18.35 15.61
N ASN A 16 -4.52 17.74 15.69
CA ASN A 16 -3.67 17.84 16.91
C ASN A 16 -2.20 18.21 16.64
N ALA A 17 -1.89 18.82 15.50
CA ALA A 17 -0.66 19.60 15.43
C ALA A 17 -0.92 20.87 16.25
N LYS A 18 -0.50 20.91 17.52
CA LYS A 18 -0.15 22.21 18.11
C LYS A 18 0.75 22.88 17.08
N SER A 19 0.28 24.00 16.50
CA SER A 19 1.09 24.72 15.54
C SER A 19 2.46 24.96 16.19
N PRO A 20 3.57 24.50 15.61
CA PRO A 20 4.81 25.19 15.90
C PRO A 20 4.50 26.67 15.62
N LYS A 21 4.76 27.53 16.61
CA LYS A 21 4.46 28.96 16.58
C LYS A 21 4.62 29.50 15.15
N ALA A 22 3.55 30.11 14.66
CA ALA A 22 3.39 30.69 13.34
C ALA A 22 4.71 31.10 12.67
N VAL A 23 5.12 30.32 11.67
CA VAL A 23 5.88 30.80 10.51
C VAL A 23 5.35 30.02 9.31
N ASP A 24 4.04 30.09 9.02
CA ASP A 24 3.56 29.72 7.67
C ASP A 24 3.66 31.01 6.83
N GLY A 25 4.87 31.27 6.33
CA GLY A 25 5.19 32.33 5.37
C GLY A 25 6.14 31.80 4.30
N ASP A 26 6.46 32.59 3.28
CA ASP A 26 7.35 32.20 2.17
C ASP A 26 8.69 31.63 2.64
N ASP A 27 9.20 32.09 3.79
CA ASP A 27 10.43 31.61 4.42
C ASP A 27 10.35 30.12 4.83
N ALA A 28 9.19 29.66 5.30
CA ALA A 28 9.02 28.26 5.72
C ALA A 28 8.81 27.31 4.54
N LEU A 29 8.12 27.76 3.49
CA LEU A 29 8.03 27.02 2.23
C LEU A 29 9.41 26.87 1.59
N THR A 30 10.19 27.96 1.57
CA THR A 30 11.56 27.97 1.04
C THR A 30 12.49 27.06 1.85
N ALA A 31 12.44 27.13 3.18
CA ALA A 31 13.17 26.23 4.06
C ALA A 31 12.77 24.76 3.83
N ARG A 32 11.47 24.50 3.62
CA ARG A 32 10.97 23.15 3.34
C ARG A 32 11.49 22.62 2.00
N LEU A 33 11.46 23.44 0.95
CA LEU A 33 12.03 23.10 -0.37
C LEU A 33 13.53 22.78 -0.28
N ALA A 34 14.30 23.54 0.51
CA ALA A 34 15.72 23.27 0.72
C ALA A 34 15.96 21.92 1.41
N LEU A 35 15.15 21.59 2.43
CA LEU A 35 15.21 20.28 3.10
C LEU A 35 14.91 19.13 2.13
N GLU A 36 13.88 19.26 1.29
CA GLU A 36 13.52 18.21 0.31
C GLU A 36 14.61 18.04 -0.76
N ARG A 37 15.23 19.12 -1.24
CA ARG A 37 16.37 19.05 -2.18
C ARG A 37 17.57 18.33 -1.57
N THR A 38 17.87 18.62 -0.30
CA THR A 38 18.97 17.96 0.42
C THR A 38 18.67 16.46 0.63
N ALA A 39 17.42 16.13 0.99
CA ALA A 39 16.98 14.76 1.17
C ALA A 39 17.00 13.96 -0.15
N LEU A 40 16.60 14.59 -1.26
CA LEU A 40 16.72 14.02 -2.60
C LEU A 40 18.19 13.70 -2.93
N GLN A 41 19.10 14.67 -2.77
CA GLN A 41 20.52 14.46 -3.05
C GLN A 41 21.11 13.29 -2.25
N MET A 42 20.78 13.19 -0.96
CA MET A 42 21.22 12.08 -0.12
C MET A 42 20.64 10.74 -0.57
N SER A 43 19.35 10.69 -0.89
CA SER A 43 18.65 9.45 -1.29
C SER A 43 19.16 8.96 -2.65
N THR A 44 19.34 9.86 -3.61
CA THR A 44 19.94 9.54 -4.92
C THR A 44 21.38 9.07 -4.79
N SER A 45 22.17 9.68 -3.91
CA SER A 45 23.56 9.24 -3.66
C SER A 45 23.60 7.83 -3.09
N ARG A 46 22.71 7.50 -2.15
CA ARG A 46 22.57 6.14 -1.61
C ARG A 46 22.13 5.14 -2.68
N LEU A 47 21.12 5.49 -3.48
CA LEU A 47 20.64 4.64 -4.57
C LEU A 47 21.76 4.35 -5.58
N ASN A 48 22.49 5.37 -6.01
CA ASN A 48 23.62 5.23 -6.93
C ASN A 48 24.75 4.37 -6.34
N TRP A 49 24.97 4.46 -5.03
CA TRP A 49 25.92 3.61 -4.34
C TRP A 49 25.47 2.15 -4.41
N GLU A 50 24.24 1.83 -4.01
CA GLU A 50 23.69 0.46 -4.08
C GLU A 50 23.73 -0.12 -5.51
N LEU A 51 23.32 0.64 -6.52
CA LEU A 51 23.32 0.18 -7.92
C LEU A 51 24.73 -0.12 -8.47
N LYS A 52 25.76 0.58 -7.99
CA LYS A 52 27.16 0.31 -8.36
C LYS A 52 27.67 -1.02 -7.79
N PHE A 53 27.15 -1.47 -6.65
CA PHE A 53 27.54 -2.76 -6.08
C PHE A 53 26.81 -3.95 -6.71
N ASP A 54 25.62 -3.74 -7.28
CA ASP A 54 24.89 -4.77 -8.03
C ASP A 54 25.54 -5.10 -9.39
N THR A 55 26.24 -4.14 -10.00
CA THR A 55 26.75 -4.24 -11.39
C THR A 55 28.19 -4.74 -11.49
N VAL A 56 28.91 -4.84 -10.37
CA VAL A 56 30.27 -5.41 -10.34
C VAL A 56 30.16 -6.93 -10.23
N ASN A 57 30.33 -7.63 -11.35
CA ASN A 57 30.64 -9.06 -11.36
C ASN A 57 31.80 -9.30 -10.39
N PRO A 58 31.60 -10.03 -9.26
CA PRO A 58 32.71 -10.44 -8.44
C PRO A 58 33.53 -11.42 -9.30
N PRO A 59 34.86 -11.27 -9.47
CA PRO A 59 35.66 -12.31 -10.09
C PRO A 59 35.43 -13.63 -9.35
N ALA A 60 35.40 -14.76 -10.05
CA ALA A 60 35.02 -16.09 -9.51
C ALA A 60 35.75 -16.50 -8.21
N ASN A 61 36.91 -15.90 -7.93
CA ASN A 61 37.69 -16.11 -6.70
C ASN A 61 37.33 -15.18 -5.52
N SER A 62 36.35 -14.29 -5.67
CA SER A 62 35.94 -13.32 -4.65
C SER A 62 34.70 -13.72 -3.83
N PHE A 63 34.18 -14.94 -4.03
CA PHE A 63 33.18 -15.53 -3.15
C PHE A 63 33.64 -15.56 -1.67
N TRP A 64 34.96 -15.66 -1.44
CA TRP A 64 35.58 -15.64 -0.11
C TRP A 64 35.89 -14.24 0.44
N ARG A 65 35.66 -13.18 -0.36
CA ARG A 65 35.84 -11.80 0.07
C ARG A 65 34.50 -11.03 0.12
N ARG A 66 33.39 -11.76 0.29
CA ARG A 66 32.11 -11.21 0.75
C ARG A 66 32.29 -10.78 2.21
N ARG A 67 32.76 -9.55 2.41
CA ARG A 67 32.82 -8.81 3.68
C ARG A 67 32.94 -9.69 4.95
N ARG A 68 34.16 -10.18 5.25
CA ARG A 68 34.68 -10.04 6.62
C ARG A 68 35.06 -8.56 6.78
N SER A 69 34.11 -7.72 7.17
CA SER A 69 34.40 -6.35 7.57
C SER A 69 33.26 -5.84 8.45
N ASP A 70 33.61 -5.74 9.72
CA ASP A 70 33.04 -4.90 10.77
C ASP A 70 31.58 -5.15 11.17
N SER A 71 31.50 -5.64 12.41
CA SER A 71 30.39 -5.73 13.35
C SER A 71 29.64 -4.41 13.62
N SER A 72 29.54 -3.50 12.64
CA SER A 72 28.86 -2.21 12.77
C SER A 72 27.98 -1.82 11.57
N SER A 73 28.03 -2.55 10.44
CA SER A 73 27.14 -2.26 9.31
C SER A 73 25.88 -3.14 9.33
N SER A 74 24.77 -2.51 9.70
CA SER A 74 23.56 -3.18 10.20
C SER A 74 22.55 -3.68 9.14
N HIS A 75 23.00 -4.08 7.95
CA HIS A 75 22.11 -4.48 6.86
C HIS A 75 22.23 -5.98 6.53
N PRO A 76 21.17 -6.79 6.72
CA PRO A 76 21.18 -8.20 6.35
C PRO A 76 21.19 -8.40 4.82
N PRO A 77 21.90 -9.42 4.30
CA PRO A 77 22.10 -9.62 2.86
C PRO A 77 20.84 -10.04 2.06
N PHE A 78 19.73 -10.33 2.74
CA PHE A 78 18.46 -10.78 2.12
C PHE A 78 17.51 -9.63 1.79
N GLY A 79 17.81 -8.40 2.25
CA GLY A 79 16.96 -7.23 2.05
C GLY A 79 17.32 -6.38 0.83
N HIS A 80 18.26 -6.80 -0.01
CA HIS A 80 18.86 -5.92 -1.03
C HIS A 80 17.83 -5.44 -2.07
N SER A 81 17.00 -6.34 -2.58
CA SER A 81 15.94 -5.99 -3.54
C SER A 81 14.90 -5.04 -2.93
N LEU A 82 14.41 -5.35 -1.73
CA LEU A 82 13.40 -4.54 -1.04
C LEU A 82 13.96 -3.17 -0.60
N ALA A 83 15.21 -3.12 -0.15
CA ALA A 83 15.91 -1.89 0.21
C ALA A 83 16.15 -1.01 -1.04
N CYS A 84 16.51 -1.61 -2.17
CA CYS A 84 16.64 -0.91 -3.45
C CYS A 84 15.30 -0.32 -3.91
N ILE A 85 14.20 -1.09 -3.85
CA ILE A 85 12.85 -0.59 -4.17
C ILE A 85 12.48 0.58 -3.24
N LYS A 86 12.76 0.44 -1.93
CA LYS A 86 12.52 1.51 -0.97
C LYS A 86 13.28 2.78 -1.34
N LEU A 87 14.57 2.69 -1.71
CA LEU A 87 15.35 3.86 -2.11
C LEU A 87 14.77 4.54 -3.36
N HIS A 88 14.31 3.76 -4.35
CA HIS A 88 13.59 4.30 -5.50
C HIS A 88 12.32 5.05 -5.10
N VAL A 89 11.51 4.49 -4.18
CA VAL A 89 10.31 5.15 -3.65
C VAL A 89 10.67 6.43 -2.89
N GLU A 90 11.74 6.44 -2.10
CA GLU A 90 12.22 7.63 -1.37
C GLU A 90 12.66 8.74 -2.33
N VAL A 91 13.42 8.41 -3.38
CA VAL A 91 13.80 9.38 -4.42
C VAL A 91 12.56 9.97 -5.08
N ALA A 92 11.64 9.12 -5.55
CA ALA A 92 10.40 9.56 -6.20
C ALA A 92 9.52 10.40 -5.26
N LEU A 93 9.48 10.07 -3.95
CA LEU A 93 8.78 10.84 -2.94
C LEU A 93 9.31 12.27 -2.84
N HIS A 94 10.63 12.43 -2.74
CA HIS A 94 11.26 13.74 -2.63
C HIS A 94 11.12 14.57 -3.92
N GLU A 95 11.26 13.94 -5.09
CA GLU A 95 11.00 14.60 -6.38
C GLU A 95 9.56 15.11 -6.49
N ARG A 96 8.59 14.28 -6.09
CA ARG A 96 7.18 14.66 -6.11
C ARG A 96 6.90 15.77 -5.08
N ALA A 97 7.48 15.69 -3.89
CA ALA A 97 7.34 16.72 -2.87
C ALA A 97 7.84 18.07 -3.39
N ILE A 98 9.03 18.12 -4.00
CA ILE A 98 9.58 19.35 -4.61
C ILE A 98 8.63 19.89 -5.68
N THR A 99 8.14 19.02 -6.58
CA THR A 99 7.23 19.38 -7.66
C THR A 99 5.94 20.01 -7.14
N VAL A 100 5.33 19.41 -6.10
CA VAL A 100 4.10 19.94 -5.50
C VAL A 100 4.40 21.26 -4.79
N LEU A 101 5.44 21.31 -3.96
CA LEU A 101 5.81 22.50 -3.18
C LEU A 101 6.16 23.71 -4.07
N SER A 102 6.78 23.49 -5.24
CA SER A 102 7.09 24.57 -6.19
C SER A 102 5.87 25.20 -6.85
N THR A 103 4.69 24.57 -6.73
CA THR A 103 3.43 25.07 -7.30
C THR A 103 2.46 25.62 -6.26
N VAL A 104 2.86 25.65 -4.98
CA VAL A 104 2.01 26.13 -3.89
C VAL A 104 1.90 27.66 -3.95
N PRO A 105 0.68 28.22 -3.99
CA PRO A 105 0.48 29.66 -3.81
C PRO A 105 0.86 30.12 -2.41
N ALA A 106 1.47 31.30 -2.27
CA ALA A 106 1.88 31.88 -0.98
C ALA A 106 0.73 32.02 0.04
N THR A 107 -0.52 32.05 -0.43
CA THR A 107 -1.72 32.24 0.39
C THR A 107 -2.26 30.96 1.04
N VAL A 108 -1.77 29.78 0.65
CA VAL A 108 -2.31 28.49 1.09
C VAL A 108 -1.25 27.68 1.83
N PRO A 109 -1.58 27.05 2.97
CA PRO A 109 -0.64 26.18 3.66
C PRO A 109 -0.14 25.04 2.77
N TRP A 110 1.17 24.98 2.55
CA TRP A 110 1.83 23.99 1.68
C TRP A 110 1.57 22.53 2.11
N HIS A 111 1.36 22.30 3.41
CA HIS A 111 1.05 20.97 3.95
C HIS A 111 -0.29 20.44 3.43
N HIS A 112 -1.26 21.32 3.17
CA HIS A 112 -2.55 20.94 2.59
C HIS A 112 -2.39 20.43 1.14
N HIS A 113 -1.54 21.10 0.35
CA HIS A 113 -1.24 20.66 -1.02
C HIS A 113 -0.59 19.28 -1.07
N LEU A 114 0.40 19.04 -0.20
CA LEU A 114 1.03 17.71 -0.10
C LEU A 114 0.04 16.63 0.32
N ARG A 115 -0.83 16.90 1.30
CA ARG A 115 -1.84 15.93 1.75
C ARG A 115 -2.81 15.53 0.65
N ARG A 116 -3.20 16.47 -0.22
CA ARG A 116 -4.15 16.23 -1.31
C ARG A 116 -3.51 15.63 -2.56
N ASP A 117 -2.19 15.70 -2.69
CA ASP A 117 -1.50 15.11 -3.83
C ASP A 117 -1.49 13.58 -3.75
N VAL A 118 -2.16 12.94 -4.71
CA VAL A 118 -2.34 11.48 -4.78
C VAL A 118 -1.00 10.74 -4.79
N LEU A 119 -0.04 11.20 -5.60
CA LEU A 119 1.23 10.52 -5.78
C LEU A 119 2.13 10.67 -4.56
N TYR A 120 2.28 11.89 -4.05
CA TYR A 120 3.04 12.14 -2.82
C TYR A 120 2.52 11.28 -1.66
N ARG A 121 1.20 11.26 -1.47
CA ARG A 121 0.58 10.50 -0.39
C ARG A 121 0.81 8.99 -0.54
N THR A 122 0.61 8.47 -1.74
CA THR A 122 0.87 7.06 -2.05
C THR A 122 2.33 6.69 -1.78
N LEU A 123 3.27 7.51 -2.28
CA LEU A 123 4.71 7.31 -2.08
C LEU A 123 5.09 7.37 -0.60
N ALA A 124 4.51 8.29 0.17
CA ALA A 124 4.79 8.42 1.60
C ALA A 124 4.29 7.20 2.40
N ILE A 125 3.12 6.65 2.05
CA ILE A 125 2.62 5.40 2.66
C ILE A 125 3.51 4.22 2.23
N GLN A 126 3.85 4.10 0.95
CA GLN A 126 4.78 3.07 0.45
C GLN A 126 6.12 3.10 1.19
N ALA A 127 6.76 4.27 1.29
CA ALA A 127 8.05 4.43 1.97
C ALA A 127 7.96 4.01 3.45
N LYS A 128 6.86 4.38 4.13
CA LYS A 128 6.59 3.99 5.52
C LYS A 128 6.45 2.48 5.67
N TRP A 129 5.67 1.85 4.81
CA TRP A 129 5.43 0.41 4.84
C TRP A 129 6.69 -0.39 4.50
N LEU A 130 7.43 0.01 3.48
CA LEU A 130 8.72 -0.60 3.12
C LEU A 130 9.75 -0.47 4.26
N ALA A 131 9.80 0.68 4.94
CA ALA A 131 10.64 0.85 6.11
C ALA A 131 10.22 -0.05 7.28
N ALA A 132 8.91 -0.23 7.50
CA ALA A 132 8.39 -1.14 8.52
C ALA A 132 8.75 -2.61 8.25
N ILE A 133 8.59 -3.06 7.00
CA ILE A 133 8.93 -4.42 6.60
C ILE A 133 10.43 -4.68 6.83
N LEU A 134 11.30 -3.77 6.37
CA LEU A 134 12.75 -3.90 6.57
C LEU A 134 13.15 -3.84 8.05
N ALA A 135 12.48 -3.02 8.86
CA ALA A 135 12.74 -2.95 10.30
C ALA A 135 12.33 -4.25 11.00
N HIS A 136 11.17 -4.82 10.64
CA HIS A 136 10.71 -6.10 11.15
C HIS A 136 11.65 -7.23 10.74
N ALA A 137 12.03 -7.30 9.47
CA ALA A 137 13.02 -8.26 8.97
C ALA A 137 14.35 -8.17 9.70
N LYS A 138 14.84 -6.95 9.99
CA LYS A 138 16.07 -6.76 10.77
C LYS A 138 15.93 -7.25 12.21
N SER A 139 14.77 -7.08 12.83
CA SER A 139 14.50 -7.57 14.19
C SER A 139 14.50 -9.09 14.25
N GLU A 140 13.78 -9.73 13.33
CA GLU A 140 13.57 -11.19 13.34
C GLU A 140 14.78 -11.96 12.78
N LEU A 141 15.44 -11.44 11.74
CA LEU A 141 16.57 -12.13 11.07
C LEU A 141 17.94 -11.66 11.58
N GLY A 142 18.05 -10.43 12.09
CA GLY A 142 19.31 -9.84 12.54
C GLY A 142 19.85 -10.41 13.85
N SER A 143 19.00 -11.07 14.66
CA SER A 143 19.38 -11.75 15.89
C SER A 143 19.99 -13.14 15.67
N SER A 144 19.90 -13.70 14.44
CA SER A 144 20.15 -15.13 14.16
C SER A 144 21.12 -15.37 12.98
N ALA A 145 21.71 -14.31 12.40
CA ALA A 145 22.51 -14.40 11.18
C ALA A 145 23.91 -15.00 11.39
N ALA A 146 24.04 -16.33 11.33
CA ALA A 146 25.24 -17.00 10.87
C ALA A 146 24.98 -17.66 9.51
N PHE A 147 25.95 -17.59 8.60
CA PHE A 147 25.95 -18.43 7.41
C PHE A 147 26.79 -19.66 7.72
N ARG A 148 26.22 -20.86 7.58
CA ARG A 148 26.97 -22.11 7.69
C ARG A 148 26.92 -22.84 6.36
N ARG A 149 28.05 -23.43 5.97
CA ARG A 149 28.11 -24.40 4.87
C ARG A 149 27.24 -25.61 5.22
N ARG A 150 26.43 -26.12 4.29
CA ARG A 150 25.72 -27.40 4.48
C ARG A 150 26.71 -28.50 4.90
N SER A 151 26.41 -29.24 5.96
CA SER A 151 27.18 -30.46 6.30
C SER A 151 26.80 -31.57 5.33
N ALA A 152 27.69 -32.55 5.13
CA ALA A 152 27.36 -33.76 4.38
C ALA A 152 26.15 -34.51 4.99
N ASP A 153 25.94 -34.37 6.30
CA ASP A 153 24.83 -35.00 7.03
C ASP A 153 23.46 -34.33 6.76
N ASP A 154 23.45 -33.04 6.41
CA ASP A 154 22.22 -32.30 6.07
C ASP A 154 21.63 -32.77 4.73
N TYR A 155 22.51 -33.24 3.83
CA TYR A 155 22.12 -33.82 2.54
C TYR A 155 21.38 -35.15 2.72
N VAL A 156 21.78 -35.96 3.69
CA VAL A 156 21.25 -37.31 3.94
C VAL A 156 19.93 -37.29 4.70
N THR A 157 19.69 -36.26 5.52
CA THR A 157 18.47 -36.11 6.34
C THR A 157 17.32 -35.38 5.64
N SER A 158 17.59 -34.76 4.49
CA SER A 158 16.59 -34.05 3.69
C SER A 158 15.79 -35.04 2.83
N PRO A 159 14.44 -35.09 2.94
CA PRO A 159 13.62 -35.95 2.07
C PRO A 159 13.92 -35.70 0.58
N PRO A 160 14.01 -36.74 -0.26
CA PRO A 160 14.42 -36.62 -1.66
C PRO A 160 13.49 -35.73 -2.52
N GLN A 161 12.27 -35.46 -2.06
CA GLN A 161 11.33 -34.53 -2.69
C GLN A 161 11.59 -33.05 -2.33
N LEU A 162 12.29 -32.76 -1.23
CA LEU A 162 12.60 -31.41 -0.75
C LEU A 162 13.90 -30.84 -1.33
N ILE A 163 14.79 -31.71 -1.85
CA ILE A 163 16.04 -31.29 -2.50
C ILE A 163 15.77 -30.71 -3.89
N ARG A 164 14.68 -31.10 -4.56
CA ARG A 164 14.28 -30.57 -5.90
C ARG A 164 13.51 -29.25 -5.85
N ALA A 165 13.06 -28.79 -4.68
CA ALA A 165 12.12 -27.67 -4.59
C ALA A 165 12.79 -26.29 -4.68
N TRP A 166 14.11 -26.17 -4.55
CA TRP A 166 14.80 -24.89 -4.55
C TRP A 166 15.71 -24.78 -5.78
N SER A 167 15.35 -23.88 -6.70
CA SER A 167 16.08 -23.60 -7.94
C SER A 167 17.47 -22.97 -7.74
N PHE A 168 17.82 -22.56 -6.52
CA PHE A 168 19.15 -22.05 -6.16
C PHE A 168 19.81 -22.93 -5.09
N HIS A 169 20.86 -23.65 -5.48
CA HIS A 169 21.76 -24.36 -4.57
C HIS A 169 23.02 -23.53 -4.33
N ASP A 170 22.93 -22.55 -3.44
CA ASP A 170 24.13 -21.97 -2.82
C ASP A 170 24.48 -22.89 -1.62
N ASP A 171 25.72 -23.38 -1.51
CA ASP A 171 26.18 -24.28 -0.43
C ASP A 171 26.09 -23.66 0.98
N MET A 172 25.65 -22.40 1.04
CA MET A 172 25.47 -21.61 2.24
C MET A 172 23.97 -21.55 2.57
N VAL A 173 23.56 -22.25 3.63
CA VAL A 173 22.19 -22.13 4.14
C VAL A 173 22.17 -21.06 5.25
N PRO A 174 21.19 -20.14 5.20
CA PRO A 174 20.69 -19.47 6.39
C PRO A 174 20.64 -20.35 7.65
N THR A 175 21.49 -20.15 8.66
CA THR A 175 21.32 -20.91 9.93
C THR A 175 20.10 -20.47 10.75
N PHE A 176 19.41 -19.42 10.31
CA PHE A 176 18.47 -18.67 11.14
C PHE A 176 17.04 -19.21 11.19
N CYS A 177 16.66 -20.12 10.29
CA CYS A 177 15.37 -20.80 10.34
C CYS A 177 15.51 -22.23 9.82
N SER A 178 15.06 -23.18 10.63
CA SER A 178 14.87 -24.54 10.16
C SER A 178 13.82 -24.52 9.04
N HIS A 179 13.98 -25.38 8.03
CA HIS A 179 12.99 -25.53 6.96
C HIS A 179 11.55 -25.69 7.50
N ARG A 180 11.43 -26.33 8.67
CA ARG A 180 10.17 -26.51 9.41
C ARG A 180 9.52 -25.18 9.82
N GLU A 181 10.29 -24.18 10.25
CA GLU A 181 9.76 -22.88 10.67
C GLU A 181 9.25 -22.06 9.49
N THR A 182 9.99 -22.04 8.37
CA THR A 182 9.58 -21.34 7.15
C THR A 182 8.30 -21.96 6.57
N VAL A 183 8.21 -23.29 6.49
CA VAL A 183 7.00 -24.01 6.05
C VAL A 183 5.85 -23.81 7.02
N SER A 184 6.11 -23.81 8.34
CA SER A 184 5.08 -23.50 9.33
C SER A 184 4.53 -22.10 9.13
N ARG A 185 5.37 -21.09 8.88
CA ARG A 185 4.91 -19.71 8.66
C ARG A 185 4.03 -19.58 7.41
N TRP A 186 4.43 -20.23 6.31
CA TRP A 186 3.61 -20.33 5.10
C TRP A 186 2.21 -20.87 5.40
N HIS A 187 2.13 -21.99 6.11
CA HIS A 187 0.84 -22.59 6.46
C HIS A 187 0.02 -21.73 7.43
N THR A 188 0.64 -21.15 8.46
CA THR A 188 -0.05 -20.30 9.44
C THR A 188 -0.69 -19.08 8.79
N VAL A 189 0.05 -18.40 7.91
CA VAL A 189 -0.47 -17.21 7.22
C VAL A 189 -1.64 -17.57 6.30
N LEU A 190 -1.58 -18.73 5.63
CA LEU A 190 -2.64 -19.18 4.71
C LEU A 190 -3.87 -19.77 5.40
N GLN A 191 -3.82 -20.08 6.70
CA GLN A 191 -4.99 -20.54 7.45
C GLN A 191 -6.00 -19.44 7.74
N LEU A 192 -5.59 -18.17 7.60
CA LEU A 192 -6.43 -17.01 7.88
C LEU A 192 -7.38 -16.72 6.71
N SER A 193 -8.51 -16.10 7.04
CA SER A 193 -9.39 -15.52 6.02
C SER A 193 -8.74 -14.29 5.37
N PRO A 194 -9.12 -13.94 4.12
CA PRO A 194 -8.59 -12.76 3.45
C PRO A 194 -8.75 -11.47 4.27
N GLN A 195 -9.86 -11.31 4.97
CA GLN A 195 -10.15 -10.13 5.78
C GLN A 195 -9.18 -9.99 6.98
N GLN A 196 -8.71 -11.11 7.55
CA GLN A 196 -7.80 -11.11 8.70
C GLN A 196 -6.36 -10.75 8.35
N VAL A 197 -5.96 -10.88 7.07
CA VAL A 197 -4.61 -10.51 6.61
C VAL A 197 -4.52 -9.06 6.14
N LEU A 198 -5.66 -8.38 5.94
CA LEU A 198 -5.70 -6.99 5.53
C LEU A 198 -5.32 -6.05 6.70
N PRO A 199 -4.66 -4.92 6.41
CA PRO A 199 -4.42 -3.89 7.41
C PRO A 199 -5.74 -3.26 7.88
N PRO A 200 -5.86 -2.85 9.14
CA PRO A 200 -7.01 -2.06 9.59
C PRO A 200 -6.91 -0.57 9.20
N THR A 201 -5.70 -0.06 8.95
CA THR A 201 -5.44 1.35 8.61
C THR A 201 -4.24 1.50 7.68
N ASP A 202 -4.09 2.66 7.04
CA ASP A 202 -2.89 2.98 6.22
C ASP A 202 -1.61 3.14 7.06
N GLN A 203 -1.70 3.08 8.40
CA GLN A 203 -0.56 3.41 9.24
C GLN A 203 0.55 2.37 9.17
N MET A 204 0.23 1.09 9.17
CA MET A 204 1.21 0.00 9.25
C MET A 204 0.66 -1.26 8.55
N PRO A 205 1.54 -2.12 8.01
CA PRO A 205 1.13 -3.46 7.57
C PRO A 205 0.64 -4.31 8.75
N SER A 206 -0.23 -5.28 8.47
CA SER A 206 -0.69 -6.25 9.48
C SER A 206 0.45 -7.18 9.91
N SER A 207 0.37 -7.75 11.11
CA SER A 207 1.34 -8.75 11.59
C SER A 207 1.40 -9.99 10.68
N HIS A 208 0.26 -10.40 10.13
CA HIS A 208 0.16 -11.51 9.19
C HIS A 208 0.85 -11.20 7.86
N TYR A 209 0.69 -9.97 7.36
CA TYR A 209 1.40 -9.51 6.17
C TYR A 209 2.91 -9.42 6.41
N LEU A 210 3.34 -8.91 7.57
CA LEU A 210 4.75 -8.91 7.95
C LEU A 210 5.34 -10.32 8.01
N SER A 211 4.58 -11.29 8.52
CA SER A 211 4.96 -12.71 8.52
C SER A 211 5.11 -13.26 7.10
N PHE A 212 4.23 -12.86 6.18
CA PHE A 212 4.34 -13.19 4.76
C PHE A 212 5.61 -12.61 4.12
N GLU A 213 5.95 -11.35 4.40
CA GLU A 213 7.20 -10.74 3.91
C GLU A 213 8.46 -11.44 4.45
N LEU A 214 8.47 -11.86 5.72
CA LEU A 214 9.57 -12.67 6.26
C LEU A 214 9.71 -13.99 5.50
N PHE A 215 8.59 -14.65 5.20
CA PHE A 215 8.60 -15.87 4.40
C PHE A 215 9.22 -15.64 3.01
N LEU A 216 8.88 -14.54 2.32
CA LEU A 216 9.48 -14.20 1.03
C LEU A 216 11.00 -13.96 1.12
N LEU A 217 11.46 -13.35 2.22
CA LEU A 217 12.89 -13.11 2.46
C LEU A 217 13.65 -14.41 2.76
N GLU A 218 13.08 -15.29 3.59
CA GLU A 218 13.69 -16.58 3.92
C GLU A 218 13.77 -17.53 2.73
N THR A 219 12.76 -17.51 1.88
CA THR A 219 12.72 -18.31 0.64
C THR A 219 13.54 -17.70 -0.49
N CYS A 220 14.18 -16.53 -0.27
CA CYS A 220 14.92 -15.81 -1.29
C CYS A 220 14.07 -15.56 -2.55
N PHE A 221 12.78 -15.22 -2.39
CA PHE A 221 11.86 -14.94 -3.50
C PHE A 221 12.45 -13.92 -4.48
N ASP A 222 13.20 -12.95 -4.00
CA ASP A 222 13.86 -11.92 -4.82
C ASP A 222 14.91 -12.45 -5.81
N LYS A 223 15.41 -13.68 -5.60
CA LYS A 223 16.33 -14.37 -6.52
C LYS A 223 15.61 -15.17 -7.59
N SER A 224 14.32 -15.48 -7.43
CA SER A 224 13.52 -16.13 -8.47
C SER A 224 13.37 -15.23 -9.70
N ASP A 225 13.14 -15.81 -10.88
CA ASP A 225 12.92 -15.04 -12.11
C ASP A 225 11.78 -14.02 -11.95
N ILE A 226 10.69 -14.42 -11.29
CA ILE A 226 9.55 -13.54 -11.07
C ILE A 226 9.83 -12.44 -10.03
N GLY A 227 10.64 -12.74 -9.00
CA GLY A 227 11.10 -11.77 -8.03
C GLY A 227 12.06 -10.74 -8.63
N GLN A 228 13.01 -11.19 -9.45
CA GLN A 228 13.92 -10.33 -10.22
C GLN A 228 13.15 -9.45 -11.21
N ARG A 229 12.16 -10.03 -11.91
CA ARG A 229 11.27 -9.28 -12.82
C ARG A 229 10.48 -8.21 -12.06
N LEU A 230 9.90 -8.54 -10.90
CA LEU A 230 9.20 -7.56 -10.07
C LEU A 230 10.12 -6.42 -9.63
N ARG A 231 11.35 -6.74 -9.21
CA ARG A 231 12.38 -5.75 -8.87
C ARG A 231 12.69 -4.84 -10.05
N HIS A 232 12.88 -5.40 -11.24
CA HIS A 232 13.15 -4.64 -12.45
C HIS A 232 11.98 -3.73 -12.84
N ILE A 233 10.73 -4.21 -12.76
CA ILE A 233 9.53 -3.41 -12.97
C ILE A 233 9.50 -2.23 -11.98
N ALA A 234 9.77 -2.47 -10.70
CA ALA A 234 9.79 -1.41 -9.70
C ALA A 234 10.88 -0.37 -9.98
N ALA A 235 12.11 -0.81 -10.25
CA ALA A 235 13.22 0.08 -10.54
C ALA A 235 12.94 0.96 -11.77
N THR A 236 12.47 0.37 -12.86
CA THR A 236 12.16 1.09 -14.11
C THR A 236 10.98 2.06 -13.95
N ALA A 237 9.95 1.67 -13.22
CA ALA A 237 8.78 2.51 -12.95
C ALA A 237 9.13 3.80 -12.18
N TYR A 238 10.12 3.74 -11.30
CA TYR A 238 10.56 4.88 -10.50
C TYR A 238 11.72 5.68 -11.12
N ALA A 239 12.55 5.06 -11.97
CA ALA A 239 13.70 5.72 -12.57
C ALA A 239 13.36 6.59 -13.79
N SER A 240 12.28 6.29 -14.52
CA SER A 240 11.93 7.00 -15.75
C SER A 240 10.81 8.03 -15.53
N PRO A 241 10.93 9.26 -16.09
CA PRO A 241 9.83 10.23 -16.13
C PRO A 241 8.67 9.75 -17.02
N GLN A 242 8.97 8.93 -18.04
CA GLN A 242 8.00 8.20 -18.87
C GLN A 242 8.23 6.70 -18.69
N PRO A 243 7.69 6.08 -17.63
CA PRO A 243 7.88 4.67 -17.39
C PRO A 243 7.20 3.86 -18.50
N PRO A 244 7.70 2.65 -18.81
CA PRO A 244 7.00 1.74 -19.71
C PRO A 244 5.58 1.45 -19.20
N SER A 245 4.71 1.02 -20.10
CA SER A 245 3.34 0.64 -19.73
C SER A 245 3.38 -0.37 -18.58
N MET A 246 2.70 -0.03 -17.47
CA MET A 246 2.70 -0.88 -16.29
C MET A 246 1.98 -2.20 -16.60
N PRO A 247 2.55 -3.36 -16.22
CA PRO A 247 1.85 -4.62 -16.40
C PRO A 247 0.54 -4.59 -15.62
N PRO A 248 -0.57 -5.14 -16.17
CA PRO A 248 -1.83 -5.17 -15.44
C PRO A 248 -1.66 -5.86 -14.08
N LEU A 249 -2.19 -5.24 -13.03
CA LEU A 249 -1.97 -5.67 -11.64
C LEU A 249 -2.41 -7.12 -11.41
N HIS A 250 -3.58 -7.49 -11.91
CA HIS A 250 -4.18 -8.80 -11.68
C HIS A 250 -3.37 -9.97 -12.27
N PRO A 251 -3.01 -9.97 -13.58
CA PRO A 251 -2.09 -10.96 -14.14
C PRO A 251 -0.77 -11.09 -13.40
N LEU A 252 -0.21 -9.99 -12.89
CA LEU A 252 1.02 -10.02 -12.11
C LEU A 252 0.81 -10.71 -10.75
N VAL A 253 -0.30 -10.41 -10.06
CA VAL A 253 -0.67 -11.07 -8.80
C VAL A 253 -0.86 -12.58 -9.00
N ASP A 254 -1.59 -12.99 -10.03
CA ASP A 254 -1.80 -14.41 -10.33
C ASP A 254 -0.50 -15.13 -10.69
N GLN A 255 0.38 -14.51 -11.49
CA GLN A 255 1.68 -15.08 -11.82
C GLN A 255 2.53 -15.32 -10.57
N ILE A 256 2.57 -14.36 -9.65
CA ILE A 256 3.32 -14.47 -8.40
C ILE A 256 2.69 -15.52 -7.48
N ALA A 257 1.36 -15.51 -7.30
CA ALA A 257 0.67 -16.49 -6.49
C ALA A 257 0.89 -17.92 -7.00
N ASN A 258 0.77 -18.14 -8.31
CA ASN A 258 1.02 -19.45 -8.93
C ASN A 258 2.48 -19.89 -8.78
N HIS A 259 3.45 -18.97 -8.89
CA HIS A 259 4.85 -19.29 -8.62
C HIS A 259 5.06 -19.73 -7.17
N LEU A 260 4.50 -19.01 -6.19
CA LEU A 260 4.63 -19.40 -4.78
C LEU A 260 3.98 -20.75 -4.48
N ILE A 261 2.83 -21.07 -5.11
CA ILE A 261 2.19 -22.39 -5.00
C ILE A 261 3.08 -23.49 -5.59
N HIS A 262 3.71 -23.23 -6.74
CA HIS A 262 4.60 -24.18 -7.39
C HIS A 262 5.83 -24.50 -6.52
N GLU A 263 6.48 -23.48 -5.96
CA GLU A 263 7.72 -23.64 -5.20
C GLU A 263 7.51 -24.19 -3.79
N HIS A 264 6.37 -23.86 -3.14
CA HIS A 264 6.18 -24.10 -1.70
C HIS A 264 5.03 -25.05 -1.37
N GLY A 265 4.42 -25.65 -2.40
CA GLY A 265 3.42 -26.71 -2.27
C GLY A 265 1.99 -26.23 -2.51
N LEU A 266 1.14 -27.20 -2.83
CA LEU A 266 -0.26 -26.98 -3.20
C LEU A 266 -1.03 -26.26 -2.10
N VAL A 267 -1.63 -25.13 -2.45
CA VAL A 267 -2.53 -24.37 -1.58
C VAL A 267 -3.97 -24.80 -1.88
N PRO A 268 -4.73 -25.27 -0.87
CA PRO A 268 -6.15 -25.59 -1.06
C PRO A 268 -6.92 -24.42 -1.67
N SER A 269 -7.89 -24.69 -2.54
CA SER A 269 -8.65 -23.65 -3.26
C SER A 269 -9.30 -22.64 -2.31
N CYS A 270 -9.73 -23.06 -1.11
CA CYS A 270 -10.30 -22.17 -0.09
C CYS A 270 -9.29 -21.16 0.50
N ARG A 271 -7.98 -21.39 0.35
CA ARG A 271 -6.91 -20.51 0.86
C ARG A 271 -6.28 -19.65 -0.24
N ARG A 272 -6.58 -19.91 -1.52
CA ARG A 272 -6.11 -19.09 -2.65
C ARG A 272 -6.52 -17.61 -2.53
N PRO A 273 -7.73 -17.24 -2.08
CA PRO A 273 -8.10 -15.84 -1.88
C PRO A 273 -7.17 -15.11 -0.88
N THR A 274 -6.77 -15.79 0.20
CA THR A 274 -5.84 -15.22 1.20
C THR A 274 -4.46 -14.99 0.60
N LEU A 275 -3.95 -15.96 -0.17
CA LEU A 275 -2.67 -15.80 -0.89
C LEU A 275 -2.75 -14.62 -1.87
N ASN A 276 -3.81 -14.54 -2.66
CA ASN A 276 -4.01 -13.45 -3.61
C ASN A 276 -4.06 -12.08 -2.91
N ALA A 277 -4.73 -11.97 -1.76
CA ALA A 277 -4.75 -10.74 -0.96
C ALA A 277 -3.35 -10.34 -0.46
N LEU A 278 -2.54 -11.30 0.00
CA LEU A 278 -1.16 -11.05 0.46
C LEU A 278 -0.24 -10.64 -0.70
N VAL A 279 -0.31 -11.35 -1.83
CA VAL A 279 0.46 -11.02 -3.04
C VAL A 279 0.04 -9.67 -3.59
N ARG A 280 -1.26 -9.35 -3.60
CA ARG A 280 -1.73 -8.03 -4.03
C ARG A 280 -1.19 -6.92 -3.14
N GLN A 281 -1.24 -7.08 -1.81
CA GLN A 281 -0.59 -6.15 -0.88
C GLN A 281 0.89 -5.97 -1.22
N MET A 282 1.62 -7.08 -1.45
CA MET A 282 3.04 -7.07 -1.83
C MET A 282 3.33 -6.27 -3.09
N VAL A 283 2.56 -6.49 -4.15
CA VAL A 283 2.69 -5.76 -5.41
C VAL A 283 2.31 -4.29 -5.21
N HIS A 284 1.24 -4.00 -4.48
CA HIS A 284 0.78 -2.63 -4.22
C HIS A 284 1.80 -1.82 -3.43
N ILE A 285 2.36 -2.37 -2.35
CA ILE A 285 3.40 -1.71 -1.55
C ILE A 285 4.62 -1.38 -2.40
N ARG A 286 4.96 -2.23 -3.38
CA ARG A 286 6.11 -2.03 -4.27
C ARG A 286 5.82 -1.10 -5.45
N LEU A 287 4.57 -0.98 -5.94
CA LEU A 287 4.26 -0.35 -7.24
C LEU A 287 3.07 0.64 -7.26
N ALA A 288 2.35 0.89 -6.16
CA ALA A 288 1.09 1.65 -6.16
C ALA A 288 1.17 3.01 -6.88
N SER A 289 2.16 3.84 -6.54
CA SER A 289 2.33 5.16 -7.16
C SER A 289 2.67 5.10 -8.65
N ALA A 290 3.27 4.01 -9.12
CA ALA A 290 3.49 3.80 -10.55
C ALA A 290 2.17 3.55 -11.29
N TYR A 291 1.28 2.73 -10.72
CA TYR A 291 -0.07 2.52 -11.26
C TYR A 291 -0.91 3.80 -11.26
N TYR A 292 -0.83 4.61 -10.21
CA TYR A 292 -1.61 5.85 -10.13
C TYR A 292 -1.05 7.03 -10.92
N ARG A 293 0.18 6.95 -11.42
CA ARG A 293 0.86 8.07 -12.10
C ARG A 293 0.05 8.65 -13.26
N ILE A 294 -0.50 7.78 -14.11
CA ILE A 294 -1.27 8.19 -15.29
C ILE A 294 -2.65 8.77 -14.93
N TYR A 295 -3.23 8.34 -13.81
CA TYR A 295 -4.56 8.78 -13.35
C TYR A 295 -4.50 10.00 -12.44
N ALA A 296 -3.34 10.32 -11.85
CA ALA A 296 -3.19 11.39 -10.87
C ALA A 296 -3.73 12.75 -11.33
N PRO A 297 -3.53 13.22 -12.59
CA PRO A 297 -4.13 14.47 -13.05
C PRO A 297 -5.67 14.42 -13.08
N THR A 298 -6.24 13.32 -13.57
CA THR A 298 -7.69 13.09 -13.65
C THR A 298 -8.30 13.04 -12.25
N LEU A 299 -7.66 12.32 -11.32
CA LEU A 299 -8.09 12.22 -9.92
C LEU A 299 -8.02 13.56 -9.21
N ALA A 300 -6.98 14.36 -9.46
CA ALA A 300 -6.87 15.71 -8.91
C ALA A 300 -7.99 16.62 -9.44
N SER A 301 -8.36 16.48 -10.73
CA SER A 301 -9.49 17.20 -11.31
C SER A 301 -10.83 16.79 -10.70
N ALA A 302 -11.06 15.48 -10.54
CA ALA A 302 -12.26 14.94 -9.91
C ALA A 302 -12.38 15.40 -8.43
N ALA A 303 -11.28 15.38 -7.68
CA ALA A 303 -11.27 15.87 -6.30
C ALA A 303 -11.62 17.36 -6.20
N ARG A 304 -11.10 18.20 -7.10
CA ARG A 304 -11.45 19.63 -7.17
C ARG A 304 -12.93 19.84 -7.50
N ARG A 305 -13.46 19.07 -8.47
CA ARG A 305 -14.88 19.14 -8.84
C ARG A 305 -15.76 18.75 -7.65
N TYR A 306 -15.41 17.68 -6.95
CA TYR A 306 -16.09 17.25 -5.74
C TYR A 306 -16.10 18.34 -4.67
N ASP A 307 -14.97 18.98 -4.37
CA ASP A 307 -14.93 20.09 -3.39
C ASP A 307 -15.87 21.24 -3.76
N LEU A 308 -15.99 21.56 -5.05
CA LEU A 308 -16.86 22.63 -5.55
C LEU A 308 -18.35 22.27 -5.45
N LEU A 309 -18.70 21.01 -5.67
CA LEU A 309 -20.08 20.51 -5.63
C LEU A 309 -20.56 20.23 -4.21
N LYS A 310 -19.63 19.87 -3.31
CA LYS A 310 -19.92 19.47 -1.93
C LYS A 310 -20.95 20.35 -1.20
N PRO A 311 -20.92 21.70 -1.28
CA PRO A 311 -21.91 22.55 -0.60
C PRO A 311 -23.35 22.38 -1.12
N ARG A 312 -23.53 21.96 -2.37
CA ARG A 312 -24.84 21.78 -3.02
C ARG A 312 -25.42 20.38 -2.82
N MET A 313 -24.56 19.39 -2.59
CA MET A 313 -24.97 17.98 -2.43
C MET A 313 -26.00 17.79 -1.30
N HIS A 314 -25.88 18.56 -0.20
CA HIS A 314 -26.87 18.49 0.88
C HIS A 314 -28.27 18.92 0.42
N GLN A 315 -28.37 19.99 -0.37
CA GLN A 315 -29.66 20.48 -0.87
C GLN A 315 -30.31 19.47 -1.83
N LEU A 316 -29.51 18.90 -2.74
CA LEU A 316 -29.96 17.85 -3.66
C LEU A 316 -30.46 16.62 -2.91
N ALA A 317 -29.66 16.12 -1.97
CA ALA A 317 -30.04 14.93 -1.21
C ALA A 317 -31.33 15.11 -0.39
N VAL A 318 -31.54 16.30 0.19
CA VAL A 318 -32.77 16.60 0.94
C VAL A 318 -33.99 16.65 0.02
N GLN A 319 -33.84 17.17 -1.20
CA GLN A 319 -34.91 17.18 -2.20
C GLN A 319 -35.28 15.76 -2.63
N ASP A 320 -34.28 14.95 -3.02
CA ASP A 320 -34.49 13.57 -3.45
C ASP A 320 -35.12 12.71 -2.34
N LEU A 321 -34.69 12.89 -1.08
CA LEU A 321 -35.28 12.20 0.07
C LEU A 321 -36.74 12.60 0.32
N ALA A 322 -37.10 13.87 0.08
CA ALA A 322 -38.47 14.33 0.21
C ALA A 322 -39.40 13.71 -0.85
N GLU A 323 -38.91 13.47 -2.07
CA GLU A 323 -39.67 12.79 -3.14
C GLU A 323 -40.05 11.35 -2.77
N VAL A 324 -39.20 10.68 -1.99
CA VAL A 324 -39.48 9.34 -1.44
C VAL A 324 -40.13 9.37 -0.06
N HIS A 325 -40.75 10.50 0.32
CA HIS A 325 -41.50 10.71 1.56
C HIS A 325 -40.67 10.64 2.86
N VAL A 326 -39.35 10.78 2.76
CA VAL A 326 -38.46 10.93 3.93
C VAL A 326 -38.38 12.41 4.29
N GLN A 327 -39.29 12.86 5.17
CA GLN A 327 -39.41 14.28 5.55
C GLN A 327 -38.51 14.69 6.72
N GLN A 328 -37.92 13.72 7.43
CA GLN A 328 -37.03 13.96 8.56
C GLN A 328 -35.57 13.93 8.10
N GLU A 329 -34.76 14.87 8.62
CA GLU A 329 -33.31 14.83 8.42
C GLU A 329 -32.72 13.57 9.08
N LEU A 330 -32.09 12.72 8.26
CA LEU A 330 -31.48 11.48 8.70
C LEU A 330 -30.12 11.76 9.35
N ALA A 331 -30.03 11.55 10.66
CA ALA A 331 -28.76 11.58 11.38
C ALA A 331 -28.04 10.23 11.19
N LEU A 332 -26.93 10.23 10.43
CA LEU A 332 -26.16 9.03 10.09
C LEU A 332 -24.71 9.08 10.66
N PRO A 333 -24.54 9.25 11.99
CA PRO A 333 -23.24 9.51 12.58
C PRO A 333 -22.26 8.33 12.48
N GLN A 334 -22.74 7.08 12.59
CA GLN A 334 -21.87 5.91 12.54
C GLN A 334 -21.37 5.66 11.12
N THR A 335 -22.26 5.79 10.13
CA THR A 335 -21.90 5.68 8.71
C THR A 335 -20.93 6.78 8.32
N ARG A 336 -21.17 8.02 8.75
CA ARG A 336 -20.24 9.13 8.54
C ARG A 336 -18.85 8.80 9.12
N ALA A 337 -18.80 8.35 10.37
CA ALA A 337 -17.53 8.00 11.01
C ALA A 337 -16.81 6.86 10.26
N ALA A 338 -17.55 5.85 9.79
CA ALA A 338 -17.00 4.74 9.01
C ALA A 338 -16.42 5.21 7.66
N LEU A 339 -17.13 6.09 6.94
CA LEU A 339 -16.64 6.67 5.68
C LEU A 339 -15.40 7.56 5.90
N GLU A 340 -15.38 8.38 6.95
CA GLU A 340 -14.23 9.23 7.30
C GLU A 340 -13.00 8.41 7.75
N ALA A 341 -13.22 7.21 8.32
CA ALA A 341 -12.18 6.29 8.75
C ALA A 341 -11.66 5.38 7.62
N MET A 342 -12.26 5.44 6.43
CA MET A 342 -11.91 4.55 5.33
C MET A 342 -10.43 4.71 4.93
N PRO A 343 -9.66 3.61 4.84
CA PRO A 343 -8.28 3.65 4.38
C PRO A 343 -8.21 4.04 2.91
N THR A 344 -6.99 4.22 2.40
CA THR A 344 -6.79 4.78 1.06
C THR A 344 -5.66 4.15 0.27
N PHE A 345 -4.96 3.20 0.88
CA PHE A 345 -3.80 2.60 0.26
C PHE A 345 -4.11 1.23 -0.35
N ILE A 346 -4.45 0.23 0.46
CA ILE A 346 -4.66 -1.14 -0.03
C ILE A 346 -6.06 -1.32 -0.63
N PRO A 347 -6.21 -1.68 -1.93
CA PRO A 347 -7.51 -1.75 -2.59
C PRO A 347 -8.55 -2.65 -1.90
N ASP A 348 -8.15 -3.84 -1.47
CA ASP A 348 -9.03 -4.79 -0.76
C ASP A 348 -9.56 -4.18 0.55
N THR A 349 -8.71 -3.45 1.26
CA THR A 349 -9.09 -2.79 2.52
C THR A 349 -10.04 -1.62 2.26
N ILE A 350 -9.77 -0.79 1.24
CA ILE A 350 -10.66 0.32 0.87
C ILE A 350 -12.05 -0.23 0.56
N THR A 351 -12.11 -1.26 -0.29
CA THR A 351 -13.36 -1.90 -0.72
C THR A 351 -14.09 -2.54 0.46
N GLY A 352 -13.38 -3.28 1.32
CA GLY A 352 -13.95 -3.90 2.52
C GLY A 352 -14.48 -2.87 3.53
N SER A 353 -13.75 -1.79 3.76
CA SER A 353 -14.19 -0.68 4.63
C SER A 353 -15.39 0.06 4.05
N TYR A 354 -15.45 0.28 2.74
CA TYR A 354 -16.61 0.86 2.08
C TYR A 354 -17.85 -0.01 2.24
N MET A 355 -17.73 -1.32 1.95
CA MET A 355 -18.84 -2.26 2.12
C MET A 355 -19.31 -2.35 3.58
N SER A 356 -18.38 -2.29 4.53
CA SER A 356 -18.74 -2.20 5.96
C SER A 356 -19.51 -0.91 6.27
N ALA A 357 -19.12 0.23 5.70
CA ALA A 357 -19.83 1.50 5.88
C ALA A 357 -21.24 1.44 5.26
N ILE A 358 -21.41 0.76 4.12
CA ILE A 358 -22.71 0.50 3.51
C ILE A 358 -23.60 -0.39 4.40
N GLY A 359 -23.04 -1.44 5.01
CA GLY A 359 -23.78 -2.23 5.99
C GLY A 359 -24.30 -1.39 7.15
N THR A 360 -23.46 -0.48 7.67
CA THR A 360 -23.86 0.49 8.70
C THR A 360 -24.91 1.47 8.19
N LEU A 361 -24.80 1.94 6.95
CA LEU A 361 -25.79 2.83 6.31
C LEU A 361 -27.17 2.19 6.29
N HIS A 362 -27.26 0.94 5.80
CA HIS A 362 -28.52 0.21 5.76
C HIS A 362 -29.11 0.03 7.15
N ALA A 363 -28.29 -0.24 8.17
CA ALA A 363 -28.73 -0.38 9.55
C ALA A 363 -29.24 0.96 10.14
N GLU A 364 -28.51 2.06 9.97
CA GLU A 364 -28.89 3.38 10.50
C GLU A 364 -30.14 3.92 9.80
N VAL A 365 -30.22 3.81 8.48
CA VAL A 365 -31.39 4.25 7.71
C VAL A 365 -32.61 3.38 8.03
N GLY A 366 -32.44 2.05 8.11
CA GLY A 366 -33.51 1.14 8.48
C GLY A 366 -34.07 1.44 9.87
N ALA A 367 -33.19 1.71 10.84
CA ALA A 367 -33.60 2.12 12.18
C ALA A 367 -34.33 3.47 12.18
N ALA A 368 -33.84 4.47 11.44
CA ALA A 368 -34.45 5.79 11.36
C ALA A 368 -35.84 5.76 10.71
N LEU A 369 -36.01 4.94 9.67
CA LEU A 369 -37.27 4.78 8.94
C LEU A 369 -38.20 3.70 9.51
N GLN A 370 -37.78 3.00 10.57
CA GLN A 370 -38.50 1.88 11.20
C GLN A 370 -38.81 0.73 10.22
N VAL A 371 -37.87 0.43 9.31
CA VAL A 371 -37.96 -0.65 8.33
C VAL A 371 -36.77 -1.59 8.42
N PRO A 372 -36.89 -2.85 7.95
CA PRO A 372 -35.75 -3.76 7.86
C PRO A 372 -34.60 -3.18 7.00
N PRO A 373 -33.33 -3.31 7.40
CA PRO A 373 -32.19 -2.81 6.61
C PRO A 373 -32.14 -3.35 5.17
N SER A 374 -32.66 -4.57 4.95
CA SER A 374 -32.71 -5.25 3.65
C SER A 374 -33.83 -4.77 2.73
N SER A 375 -34.77 -3.92 3.20
CA SER A 375 -35.89 -3.44 2.39
C SER A 375 -35.66 -2.06 1.75
N LEU A 376 -34.47 -1.48 1.93
CA LEU A 376 -34.14 -0.14 1.41
C LEU A 376 -33.78 -0.21 -0.08
N SER A 377 -34.43 0.63 -0.90
CA SER A 377 -34.14 0.76 -2.33
C SER A 377 -33.01 1.74 -2.61
N ALA A 378 -32.52 1.74 -3.86
CA ALA A 378 -31.56 2.72 -4.36
C ALA A 378 -32.06 4.17 -4.18
N ASP A 379 -33.38 4.39 -4.32
CA ASP A 379 -34.01 5.71 -4.23
C ASP A 379 -33.88 6.33 -2.83
N VAL A 380 -33.62 5.51 -1.80
CA VAL A 380 -33.30 5.99 -0.44
C VAL A 380 -31.80 6.01 -0.22
N ILE A 381 -31.09 4.95 -0.60
CA ILE A 381 -29.67 4.78 -0.30
C ILE A 381 -28.79 5.78 -1.05
N LEU A 382 -29.07 6.06 -2.33
CA LEU A 382 -28.27 6.99 -3.12
C LEU A 382 -28.35 8.43 -2.59
N PRO A 383 -29.54 9.01 -2.32
CA PRO A 383 -29.62 10.31 -1.65
C PRO A 383 -28.94 10.35 -0.29
N CYS A 384 -29.02 9.28 0.51
CA CYS A 384 -28.29 9.20 1.78
C CYS A 384 -26.77 9.24 1.58
N LEU A 385 -26.24 8.58 0.54
CA LEU A 385 -24.81 8.66 0.18
C LEU A 385 -24.42 10.05 -0.28
N VAL A 386 -25.24 10.72 -1.11
CA VAL A 386 -25.02 12.10 -1.54
C VAL A 386 -25.00 13.05 -0.32
N LEU A 387 -25.94 12.88 0.60
CA LEU A 387 -25.99 13.63 1.87
C LEU A 387 -24.70 13.44 2.68
N LEU A 388 -24.29 12.18 2.88
CA LEU A 388 -23.09 11.82 3.62
C LEU A 388 -21.83 12.38 2.97
N PHE A 389 -21.69 12.32 1.65
CA PHE A 389 -20.55 12.90 0.93
C PHE A 389 -20.53 14.43 1.07
N GLY A 390 -21.69 15.09 1.02
CA GLY A 390 -21.83 16.51 1.29
C GLY A 390 -21.35 16.94 2.68
N GLN A 391 -21.54 16.09 3.70
CA GLN A 391 -21.27 16.43 5.11
C GLN A 391 -19.94 15.88 5.67
N ALA A 392 -19.49 14.73 5.18
CA ALA A 392 -18.32 14.02 5.70
C ALA A 392 -17.00 14.66 5.23
N ASN A 393 -15.94 14.52 6.02
CA ASN A 393 -14.60 14.94 5.62
C ASN A 393 -13.90 13.85 4.79
N LEU A 394 -14.15 13.84 3.48
CA LEU A 394 -13.64 12.82 2.55
C LEU A 394 -12.65 13.41 1.52
N PRO A 395 -11.46 13.88 1.92
CA PRO A 395 -10.51 14.55 1.03
C PRO A 395 -9.90 13.62 -0.04
N HIS A 396 -10.13 12.30 0.06
CA HIS A 396 -9.54 11.29 -0.80
C HIS A 396 -10.57 10.43 -1.52
N LEU A 397 -11.84 10.84 -1.48
CA LEU A 397 -12.95 10.07 -2.03
C LEU A 397 -12.76 9.71 -3.50
N ALA A 398 -12.35 10.67 -4.33
CA ALA A 398 -12.10 10.44 -5.76
C ALA A 398 -11.04 9.35 -6.01
N LEU A 399 -9.96 9.33 -5.20
CA LEU A 399 -8.95 8.26 -5.26
C LEU A 399 -9.55 6.93 -4.81
N GLN A 400 -10.23 6.91 -3.66
CA GLN A 400 -10.80 5.68 -3.10
C GLN A 400 -11.80 5.03 -4.05
N VAL A 401 -12.71 5.82 -4.65
CA VAL A 401 -13.69 5.35 -5.64
C VAL A 401 -12.99 4.78 -6.88
N HIS A 402 -11.99 5.48 -7.40
CA HIS A 402 -11.21 4.97 -8.54
C HIS A 402 -10.48 3.66 -8.22
N VAL A 403 -9.91 3.53 -7.02
CA VAL A 403 -9.23 2.29 -6.62
C VAL A 403 -10.21 1.13 -6.47
N MET A 404 -11.39 1.37 -5.91
CA MET A 404 -12.46 0.37 -5.84
C MET A 404 -12.93 -0.05 -7.24
N GLU A 405 -13.08 0.88 -8.18
CA GLU A 405 -13.43 0.59 -9.58
C GLU A 405 -12.37 -0.30 -10.24
N MET A 406 -11.09 0.07 -10.14
CA MET A 406 -9.99 -0.73 -10.70
C MET A 406 -9.91 -2.13 -10.07
N TYR A 407 -10.25 -2.24 -8.79
CA TYR A 407 -10.34 -3.52 -8.08
C TYR A 407 -11.51 -4.37 -8.60
N LEU A 408 -12.67 -3.77 -8.84
CA LEU A 408 -13.85 -4.47 -9.35
C LEU A 408 -13.68 -5.02 -10.75
N MET A 409 -12.98 -4.30 -11.65
CA MET A 409 -12.69 -4.80 -13.00
C MET A 409 -11.96 -6.15 -13.03
N THR A 410 -11.40 -6.56 -11.89
CA THR A 410 -10.61 -7.80 -11.76
C THR A 410 -11.18 -8.81 -10.76
N HIS A 411 -12.01 -8.40 -9.80
CA HIS A 411 -12.52 -9.27 -8.73
C HIS A 411 -13.99 -9.05 -8.34
N GLY A 412 -14.66 -8.10 -8.99
CA GLY A 412 -15.95 -7.61 -8.58
C GLY A 412 -17.07 -8.08 -9.48
N GLU A 413 -17.97 -8.91 -8.95
CA GLU A 413 -19.30 -9.13 -9.50
C GLU A 413 -20.33 -8.98 -8.36
N GLY A 414 -21.58 -8.64 -8.71
CA GLY A 414 -22.68 -8.59 -7.75
C GLY A 414 -22.72 -7.33 -6.88
N GLU A 415 -22.95 -7.51 -5.59
CA GLU A 415 -23.30 -6.45 -4.62
C GLU A 415 -22.25 -5.34 -4.51
N VAL A 416 -20.96 -5.70 -4.48
CA VAL A 416 -19.87 -4.71 -4.36
C VAL A 416 -19.84 -3.79 -5.58
N ALA A 417 -20.07 -4.34 -6.78
CA ALA A 417 -20.12 -3.54 -8.01
C ALA A 417 -21.29 -2.56 -8.00
N TYR A 418 -22.45 -2.99 -7.51
CA TYR A 418 -23.62 -2.13 -7.33
C TYR A 418 -23.33 -0.94 -6.41
N TYR A 419 -22.79 -1.17 -5.21
CA TYR A 419 -22.54 -0.07 -4.28
C TYR A 419 -21.39 0.84 -4.72
N VAL A 420 -20.36 0.33 -5.39
CA VAL A 420 -19.34 1.21 -5.98
C VAL A 420 -19.92 2.07 -7.10
N ALA A 421 -20.83 1.53 -7.91
CA ALA A 421 -21.56 2.33 -8.90
C ALA A 421 -22.42 3.42 -8.22
N LEU A 422 -23.04 3.13 -7.07
CA LEU A 422 -23.71 4.15 -6.26
C LEU A 422 -22.73 5.20 -5.71
N ALA A 423 -21.53 4.83 -5.29
CA ALA A 423 -20.50 5.80 -4.88
C ALA A 423 -20.08 6.70 -6.05
N GLN A 424 -19.94 6.15 -7.25
CA GLN A 424 -19.63 6.91 -8.47
C GLN A 424 -20.77 7.87 -8.83
N ALA A 425 -22.02 7.40 -8.77
CA ALA A 425 -23.20 8.23 -8.99
C ALA A 425 -23.30 9.36 -7.96
N ALA A 426 -23.09 9.05 -6.68
CA ALA A 426 -23.11 10.05 -5.61
C ALA A 426 -21.98 11.09 -5.76
N LEU A 427 -20.79 10.67 -6.19
CA LEU A 427 -19.68 11.58 -6.48
C LEU A 427 -19.97 12.51 -7.68
N GLY A 428 -20.79 12.04 -8.62
CA GLY A 428 -21.19 12.75 -9.83
C GLY A 428 -22.50 13.54 -9.71
N ALA A 429 -23.17 13.54 -8.56
CA ALA A 429 -24.41 14.27 -8.34
C ALA A 429 -24.20 15.79 -8.47
N THR A 430 -24.96 16.43 -9.36
CA THR A 430 -24.81 17.86 -9.72
C THR A 430 -26.14 18.57 -9.83
#